data_AF-A0A1X2GTK6-F1
#
_entry.id   AF-A0A1X2GTK6-F1
#
_cell.length_a   1.000
_cell.length_b   1.000
_cell.length_c   1.000
_cell.angle_alpha   90.00
_cell.angle_beta   90.00
_cell.angle_gamma   90.00
#
_symmetry.space_group_name_H-M   'P 1'
#
loop_
_entity.id
_entity.type
_entity.pdbx_description
1 polymer ?
#
loop_
_entity_poly.entity_id
_entity_poly.type
_entity_poly.pdbx_seq_one_letter_code
_entity_poly.pdbx_strand_id
1 'polypeptide(L)'
;MSGLFTLGIGALFGVEKVTWVKLVSVLVSFIGVVLVSYSDQKKSTLPVDDPTAFSSALIGDLLALMGAIFYGCYTTLLKLRIGDEDRINMPLFFGFVGAFNVLLLWPAFPFLDWLGVEPFQLPHSATIWIMVLLNAFIGTFLSDYLWLLSMLMTSPLVVTLGISLTIPLALFGDIIFKQIMPNVQYVIGAVFVIIGFISVNMTALREHSDESPDPVDERDPLIPNNPPPTIPSLNPNTI
;
A
#
# COMPACT_ATOMS: atom_id res chain seq x y z
N MET A 1 -1.87 -1.21 10.13
CA MET A 1 -2.06 0.17 9.63
C MET A 1 -0.75 0.94 9.75
N SER A 2 0.12 0.87 8.75
CA SER A 2 1.39 1.61 8.67
C SER A 2 1.24 3.00 8.04
N GLY A 3 0.06 3.33 7.47
CA GLY A 3 -0.15 4.51 6.64
C GLY A 3 0.16 5.86 7.28
N LEU A 4 -0.01 6.02 8.60
CA LEU A 4 0.40 7.24 9.32
C LEU A 4 1.92 7.42 9.32
N PHE A 5 2.66 6.33 9.56
CA PHE A 5 4.12 6.33 9.51
C PHE A 5 4.61 6.48 8.07
N THR A 6 3.96 5.81 7.11
CA THR A 6 4.25 5.96 5.68
C THR A 6 4.07 7.41 5.22
N LEU A 7 3.00 8.10 5.62
CA LEU A 7 2.79 9.53 5.30
C LEU A 7 3.88 10.40 5.94
N GLY A 8 4.16 10.22 7.24
CA GLY A 8 5.14 11.03 7.96
C GLY A 8 6.57 10.86 7.42
N ILE A 9 6.96 9.62 7.13
CA ILE A 9 8.27 9.30 6.55
C ILE A 9 8.32 9.72 5.07
N GLY A 10 7.25 9.48 4.31
CA GLY A 10 7.10 9.94 2.93
C GLY A 10 7.24 11.45 2.77
N ALA A 11 6.68 12.22 3.71
CA ALA A 11 6.84 13.66 3.80
C ALA A 11 8.29 14.07 4.06
N LEU A 12 8.94 13.41 5.03
CA LEU A 12 10.31 13.71 5.45
C LEU A 12 11.32 13.48 4.31
N PHE A 13 11.11 12.44 3.51
CA PHE A 13 11.97 12.09 2.38
C PHE A 13 11.51 12.71 1.05
N GLY A 14 10.47 13.56 1.05
CA GLY A 14 9.97 14.23 -0.15
C GLY A 14 9.34 13.29 -1.19
N VAL A 15 9.01 12.06 -0.81
CA VAL A 15 8.36 11.07 -1.68
C VAL A 15 6.87 11.38 -1.83
N GLU A 16 6.26 11.98 -0.81
CA GLU A 16 4.84 12.31 -0.81
C GLU A 16 4.59 13.80 -0.49
N LYS A 17 3.80 14.46 -1.35
CA LYS A 17 3.25 15.79 -1.07
C LYS A 17 2.18 15.63 0.02
N VAL A 18 2.47 16.08 1.24
CA VAL A 18 1.49 16.06 2.34
C VAL A 18 0.45 17.12 2.09
N THR A 19 -0.78 16.68 1.87
CA THR A 19 -1.95 17.56 1.82
C THR A 19 -2.83 17.29 3.03
N TRP A 20 -3.56 18.34 3.46
CA TRP A 20 -4.57 18.19 4.52
C TRP A 20 -5.59 17.11 4.20
N VAL A 21 -5.92 16.93 2.92
CA VAL A 21 -6.83 15.87 2.46
C VAL A 21 -6.24 14.50 2.79
N LYS A 22 -5.00 14.19 2.39
CA LYS A 22 -4.35 12.90 2.68
C LYS A 22 -4.27 12.61 4.18
N LEU A 23 -3.92 13.61 5.00
CA LEU A 23 -3.87 13.46 6.45
C LEU A 23 -5.24 13.07 7.02
N VAL A 24 -6.29 13.80 6.64
CA VAL A 24 -7.66 13.52 7.09
C VAL A 24 -8.12 12.14 6.61
N SER A 25 -7.84 11.75 5.36
CA SER A 25 -8.22 10.44 4.82
C SER A 25 -7.57 9.29 5.60
N VAL A 26 -6.28 9.42 5.95
CA VAL A 26 -5.57 8.41 6.74
C VAL A 26 -6.17 8.31 8.15
N LEU A 27 -6.47 9.44 8.79
CA LEU A 27 -7.11 9.44 10.13
C LEU A 27 -8.51 8.82 10.10
N VAL A 28 -9.33 9.15 9.11
CA VAL A 28 -10.67 8.58 8.93
C VAL A 28 -10.58 7.07 8.72
N SER A 29 -9.66 6.61 7.87
CA SER A 29 -9.45 5.17 7.62
C SER A 29 -8.96 4.47 8.90
N PHE A 30 -8.03 5.08 9.65
CA PHE A 30 -7.55 4.55 10.92
C PHE A 30 -8.68 4.39 11.95
N ILE A 31 -9.53 5.41 12.11
CA ILE A 31 -10.71 5.34 12.99
C ILE A 31 -11.64 4.20 12.54
N GLY A 32 -11.86 4.06 11.22
CA GLY A 32 -12.67 2.97 10.66
C GLY A 32 -12.13 1.59 11.05
N VAL A 33 -10.83 1.36 10.92
CA VAL A 33 -10.18 0.10 11.32
C VAL A 33 -10.26 -0.15 12.82
N VAL A 34 -10.07 0.88 13.65
CA VAL A 34 -10.23 0.77 15.11
C VAL A 34 -11.66 0.36 15.47
N LEU A 35 -12.66 0.95 14.80
CA LEU A 35 -14.07 0.61 15.03
C LEU A 35 -14.37 -0.85 14.66
N VAL A 36 -13.85 -1.31 13.51
CA VAL A 36 -13.96 -2.71 13.07
C VAL A 36 -13.32 -3.64 14.09
N SER A 37 -12.07 -3.36 14.49
CA SER A 37 -11.33 -4.17 15.45
C SER A 37 -12.05 -4.27 16.81
N TYR A 38 -12.60 -3.16 17.29
CA TYR A 38 -13.36 -3.14 18.55
C TYR A 38 -14.69 -3.91 18.44
N SER A 39 -15.35 -3.86 17.28
CA SER A 39 -16.56 -4.64 17.05
C SER A 39 -16.29 -6.14 17.03
N ASP A 40 -15.10 -6.56 16.60
CA ASP A 40 -14.73 -7.97 16.52
C ASP A 40 -14.39 -8.56 17.90
N GLN A 41 -13.68 -7.79 18.73
CA GLN A 41 -13.38 -8.18 20.13
C GLN A 41 -14.63 -8.47 20.95
N LYS A 42 -15.74 -7.73 20.73
CA LYS A 42 -17.01 -7.98 21.43
C LYS A 42 -17.66 -9.33 21.11
N LYS A 43 -17.33 -9.95 19.98
CA LYS A 43 -17.82 -11.29 19.62
C LYS A 43 -16.98 -12.38 20.29
N SER A 44 -15.73 -12.11 20.61
CA SER A 44 -14.81 -13.03 21.28
C SER A 44 -14.95 -12.93 22.80
N THR A 45 -16.06 -13.44 23.35
CA THR A 45 -16.24 -13.60 24.80
C THR A 45 -15.41 -14.79 25.30
N LEU A 46 -14.10 -14.60 25.49
CA LEU A 46 -13.27 -15.44 26.34
C LEU A 46 -12.82 -14.60 27.53
N PRO A 47 -13.09 -15.00 28.78
CA PRO A 47 -12.62 -14.27 29.95
C PRO A 47 -11.11 -14.45 30.07
N VAL A 48 -10.35 -13.38 29.87
CA VAL A 48 -8.90 -13.34 30.12
C VAL A 48 -8.67 -12.54 31.40
N ASP A 49 -8.92 -13.17 32.54
CA ASP A 49 -8.60 -12.66 33.88
C ASP A 49 -7.18 -13.08 34.29
N ASP A 50 -6.20 -12.94 33.40
CA ASP A 50 -4.80 -13.27 33.69
C ASP A 50 -3.93 -12.00 33.67
N PRO A 51 -3.40 -11.52 34.82
CA PRO A 51 -2.59 -10.30 34.89
C PRO A 51 -1.27 -10.42 34.10
N THR A 52 -0.83 -11.63 33.75
CA THR A 52 0.30 -11.85 32.86
C THR A 52 -0.03 -11.56 31.38
N ALA A 53 -1.30 -11.66 30.99
CA ALA A 53 -1.76 -11.35 29.63
C ALA A 53 -1.61 -9.85 29.30
N PHE A 54 -1.69 -8.97 30.29
CA PHE A 54 -1.51 -7.53 30.09
C PHE A 54 -0.07 -7.18 29.67
N SER A 55 0.93 -7.84 30.28
CA SER A 55 2.34 -7.63 29.91
C SER A 55 2.65 -8.19 28.52
N SER A 56 2.07 -9.34 28.17
CA SER A 56 2.22 -9.97 26.86
C SER A 56 1.46 -9.22 25.76
N ALA A 57 0.31 -8.63 26.05
CA ALA A 57 -0.40 -7.76 25.12
C ALA A 57 0.42 -6.48 24.84
N LEU A 58 0.99 -5.87 25.87
CA LEU A 58 1.82 -4.66 25.71
C LEU A 58 3.06 -4.91 24.87
N ILE A 59 3.75 -6.06 25.06
CA ILE A 59 4.91 -6.41 24.23
C ILE A 59 4.48 -6.62 22.77
N GLY A 60 3.33 -7.26 22.54
CA GLY A 60 2.76 -7.46 21.21
C GLY A 60 2.41 -6.13 20.52
N ASP A 61 1.76 -5.22 21.23
CA ASP A 61 1.43 -3.88 20.72
C ASP A 61 2.68 -3.08 20.37
N LEU A 62 3.72 -3.14 21.21
CA LEU A 62 5.01 -2.48 20.94
C LEU A 62 5.68 -3.08 19.70
N LEU A 63 5.70 -4.41 19.58
CA LEU A 63 6.27 -5.11 18.43
C LEU A 63 5.51 -4.79 17.14
N ALA A 64 4.18 -4.70 17.21
CA ALA A 64 3.33 -4.33 16.09
C ALA A 64 3.56 -2.87 15.65
N LEU A 65 3.70 -1.93 16.59
CA LEU A 65 4.05 -0.54 16.30
C LEU A 65 5.44 -0.43 15.66
N MET A 66 6.41 -1.15 16.20
CA MET A 66 7.76 -1.20 15.63
C MET A 66 7.75 -1.76 14.21
N GLY A 67 7.01 -2.84 13.96
CA GLY A 67 6.80 -3.41 12.63
C GLY A 67 6.12 -2.42 11.68
N ALA A 68 5.12 -1.68 12.14
CA ALA A 68 4.44 -0.66 11.33
C ALA A 68 5.39 0.49 10.92
N ILE A 69 6.29 0.92 11.82
CA ILE A 69 7.32 1.92 11.53
C ILE A 69 8.32 1.39 10.51
N PHE A 70 8.86 0.18 10.72
CA PHE A 70 9.82 -0.42 9.80
C PHE A 70 9.22 -0.65 8.42
N TYR A 71 7.96 -1.10 8.34
CA TYR A 71 7.26 -1.24 7.08
C TYR A 71 7.05 0.11 6.40
N GLY A 72 6.60 1.15 7.12
CA GLY A 72 6.49 2.50 6.58
C GLY A 72 7.83 2.98 6.00
N CYS A 73 8.91 2.83 6.77
CA CYS A 73 10.26 3.17 6.34
C CYS A 73 10.71 2.38 5.10
N TYR A 74 10.53 1.06 5.11
CA TYR A 74 10.85 0.18 3.99
C TYR A 74 10.14 0.63 2.71
N THR A 75 8.82 0.83 2.76
CA THR A 75 8.03 1.21 1.58
C THR A 75 8.42 2.57 1.02
N THR A 76 8.66 3.56 1.88
CA THR A 76 9.12 4.89 1.46
C THR A 76 10.52 4.85 0.86
N LEU A 77 11.48 4.18 1.51
CA LEU A 77 12.84 4.05 1.00
C LEU A 77 12.88 3.26 -0.30
N LEU A 78 12.03 2.24 -0.43
CA LEU A 78 11.91 1.45 -1.64
C LEU A 78 11.43 2.34 -2.79
N LYS A 79 10.36 3.11 -2.61
CA LYS A 79 9.92 4.09 -3.62
C LYS A 79 11.00 5.13 -3.94
N LEU A 80 11.72 5.65 -2.93
CA LEU A 80 12.76 6.67 -3.13
C LEU A 80 13.97 6.12 -3.91
N ARG A 81 14.37 4.87 -3.64
CA ARG A 81 15.54 4.25 -4.28
C ARG A 81 15.25 3.75 -5.68
N ILE A 82 14.05 3.20 -5.89
CA ILE A 82 13.64 2.67 -7.19
C ILE A 82 13.17 3.81 -8.10
N GLY A 83 12.31 4.70 -7.59
CA GLY A 83 11.61 5.71 -8.38
C GLY A 83 10.50 5.08 -9.20
N ASP A 84 10.82 4.78 -10.46
CA ASP A 84 9.89 4.19 -11.45
C ASP A 84 10.20 2.72 -11.68
N GLU A 85 9.15 1.95 -11.99
CA GLU A 85 9.24 0.52 -12.27
C GLU A 85 10.17 0.18 -13.44
N ASP A 86 10.24 1.05 -14.46
CA ASP A 86 11.10 0.88 -15.65
C ASP A 86 12.59 0.84 -15.34
N ARG A 87 13.00 1.33 -14.15
CA ARG A 87 14.41 1.37 -13.74
C ARG A 87 14.90 0.02 -13.22
N ILE A 88 14.01 -0.95 -13.00
CA ILE A 88 14.35 -2.21 -12.33
C ILE A 88 13.72 -3.41 -13.04
N ASN A 89 14.53 -4.45 -13.22
CA ASN A 89 14.02 -5.75 -13.61
C ASN A 89 13.28 -6.40 -12.42
N MET A 90 11.95 -6.27 -12.39
CA MET A 90 11.11 -6.79 -11.30
C MET A 90 11.33 -8.27 -11.00
N PRO A 91 11.42 -9.18 -12.00
CA PRO A 91 11.74 -10.59 -11.74
C PRO A 91 13.07 -10.81 -11.02
N LEU A 92 14.12 -10.09 -11.41
CA LEU A 92 15.44 -10.20 -10.78
C LEU A 92 15.41 -9.66 -9.34
N PHE A 93 14.73 -8.54 -9.12
CA PHE A 93 14.54 -7.96 -7.78
C PHE A 93 13.85 -8.95 -6.84
N PHE A 94 12.70 -9.48 -7.24
CA PHE A 94 11.98 -10.49 -6.44
C PHE A 94 12.74 -11.80 -6.31
N GLY A 95 13.55 -12.19 -7.31
CA GLY A 95 14.46 -13.33 -7.21
C GLY A 95 15.48 -13.18 -6.08
N PHE A 96 16.11 -12.01 -5.96
CA PHE A 96 17.03 -11.72 -4.84
C PHE A 96 16.31 -11.61 -3.50
N VAL A 97 15.13 -10.98 -3.46
CA VAL A 97 14.30 -10.92 -2.24
C VAL A 97 13.94 -12.34 -1.77
N GLY A 98 13.56 -13.22 -2.68
CA GLY A 98 13.31 -14.64 -2.39
C GLY A 98 14.56 -15.37 -1.91
N ALA A 99 15.69 -15.18 -2.58
CA ALA A 99 16.96 -15.80 -2.20
C ALA A 99 17.42 -15.36 -0.80
N PHE A 100 17.34 -14.07 -0.47
CA PHE A 100 17.65 -13.57 0.88
C PHE A 100 16.66 -14.09 1.93
N ASN A 101 15.37 -14.19 1.60
CA ASN A 101 14.40 -14.81 2.52
C ASN A 101 14.76 -16.27 2.79
N VAL A 102 15.09 -17.07 1.78
CA VAL A 102 15.53 -18.44 1.99
C VAL A 102 16.83 -18.48 2.80
N LEU A 103 17.84 -17.65 2.49
CA LEU A 103 19.11 -17.69 3.21
C LEU A 103 19.02 -17.21 4.67
N LEU A 104 18.19 -16.21 4.95
CA LEU A 104 18.11 -15.56 6.28
C LEU A 104 17.00 -16.15 7.16
N LEU A 105 15.83 -16.48 6.61
CA LEU A 105 14.70 -16.99 7.40
C LEU A 105 14.70 -18.52 7.49
N TRP A 106 15.22 -19.25 6.49
CA TRP A 106 15.27 -20.71 6.58
C TRP A 106 16.03 -21.23 7.81
N PRO A 107 17.21 -20.68 8.18
CA PRO A 107 17.94 -21.13 9.36
C PRO A 107 17.22 -20.83 10.69
N ALA A 108 16.25 -19.91 10.70
CA ALA A 108 15.49 -19.60 11.90
C ALA A 108 14.63 -20.80 12.35
N PHE A 109 14.04 -21.56 11.42
CA PHE A 109 13.21 -22.73 11.76
C PHE A 109 13.95 -23.81 12.58
N PRO A 110 15.10 -24.36 12.13
CA PRO A 110 15.83 -25.34 12.93
C PRO A 110 16.45 -24.72 14.20
N PHE A 111 16.72 -23.41 14.20
CA PHE A 111 17.22 -22.72 15.39
C PHE A 111 16.14 -22.61 16.48
N LEU A 112 14.88 -22.33 16.10
CA LEU A 112 13.74 -22.29 17.02
C LEU A 112 13.40 -23.67 17.58
N ASP A 113 13.52 -24.71 16.76
CA ASP A 113 13.33 -26.11 17.17
C ASP A 113 14.41 -26.52 18.20
N TRP A 114 15.67 -26.16 17.95
CA TRP A 114 16.77 -26.40 18.90
C TRP A 114 16.57 -25.67 20.24
N LEU A 115 15.99 -24.47 20.22
CA LEU A 115 15.67 -23.69 21.42
C LEU A 115 14.42 -24.21 22.16
N GLY A 116 13.69 -25.16 21.56
CA GLY A 116 12.47 -25.74 22.12
C GLY A 116 11.28 -24.77 22.16
N VAL A 117 11.32 -23.68 21.39
CA VAL A 117 10.25 -22.67 21.36
C VAL A 117 9.09 -23.15 20.50
N GLU A 118 9.37 -23.67 19.29
CA GLU A 118 8.37 -24.26 18.41
C GLU A 118 8.92 -25.54 17.74
N PRO A 119 8.21 -26.67 17.81
CA PRO A 119 8.65 -27.91 17.17
C PRO A 119 8.52 -27.81 15.65
N PHE A 120 9.58 -28.12 14.93
CA PHE A 120 9.55 -28.15 13.48
C PHE A 120 8.75 -29.36 12.98
N GLN A 121 7.57 -29.11 12.40
CA GLN A 121 6.71 -30.15 11.82
C GLN A 121 6.37 -29.83 10.37
N LEU A 122 6.51 -30.84 9.51
CA LEU A 122 6.09 -30.72 8.12
C LEU A 122 4.57 -30.94 7.98
N PRO A 123 3.94 -30.38 6.92
CA PRO A 123 2.52 -30.59 6.69
C PRO A 123 2.20 -32.07 6.50
N HIS A 124 1.28 -32.59 7.31
CA HIS A 124 0.99 -34.02 7.38
C HIS A 124 0.09 -34.55 6.24
N SER A 125 -0.64 -33.67 5.56
CA SER A 125 -1.63 -34.02 4.53
C SER A 125 -1.39 -33.29 3.22
N ALA A 126 -1.68 -33.97 2.10
CA ALA A 126 -1.62 -33.40 0.76
C ALA A 126 -2.52 -32.15 0.61
N THR A 127 -3.64 -32.09 1.32
CA THR A 127 -4.52 -30.90 1.34
C THR A 127 -3.80 -29.68 1.92
N ILE A 128 -3.06 -29.86 3.01
CA ILE A 128 -2.32 -28.76 3.65
C ILE A 128 -1.18 -28.31 2.74
N TRP A 129 -0.48 -29.26 2.10
CA TRP A 129 0.52 -28.94 1.09
C TRP A 129 -0.04 -28.09 -0.06
N ILE A 130 -1.21 -28.45 -0.59
CA ILE A 130 -1.88 -27.68 -1.64
C ILE A 130 -2.25 -26.28 -1.13
N MET A 131 -2.82 -26.17 0.08
CA MET A 131 -3.16 -24.87 0.69
C MET A 131 -1.94 -23.97 0.87
N VAL A 132 -0.83 -24.54 1.36
CA VAL A 132 0.44 -23.82 1.53
C VAL A 132 0.99 -23.37 0.19
N LEU A 133 1.01 -24.25 -0.82
CA LEU A 133 1.51 -23.92 -2.15
C LEU A 133 0.67 -22.82 -2.80
N LEU A 134 -0.66 -22.90 -2.68
CA LEU A 134 -1.58 -21.91 -3.21
C LEU A 134 -1.41 -20.56 -2.51
N ASN A 135 -1.28 -20.56 -1.17
CA ASN A 135 -1.01 -19.33 -0.42
C ASN A 135 0.37 -18.74 -0.75
N ALA A 136 1.39 -19.57 -0.92
CA ALA A 136 2.73 -19.12 -1.30
C ALA A 136 2.75 -18.49 -2.69
N PHE A 137 2.06 -19.09 -3.66
CA PHE A 137 2.03 -18.57 -5.03
C PHE A 137 1.10 -17.36 -5.17
N ILE A 138 -0.15 -17.48 -4.75
CA ILE A 138 -1.18 -16.45 -4.97
C ILE A 138 -1.14 -15.41 -3.85
N GLY A 139 -1.15 -15.85 -2.59
CA GLY A 139 -1.25 -14.99 -1.43
C GLY A 139 0.03 -14.21 -1.12
N THR A 140 1.20 -14.77 -1.47
CA THR A 140 2.50 -14.12 -1.21
C THR A 140 3.14 -13.63 -2.50
N PHE A 141 3.60 -14.53 -3.38
CA PHE A 141 4.38 -14.11 -4.55
C PHE A 141 3.64 -13.15 -5.48
N LEU A 142 2.46 -13.53 -5.97
CA LEU A 142 1.69 -12.69 -6.89
C LEU A 142 1.16 -11.42 -6.20
N SER A 143 0.68 -11.55 -4.95
CA SER A 143 0.18 -10.42 -4.16
C SER A 143 1.27 -9.38 -3.90
N ASP A 144 2.46 -9.80 -3.46
CA ASP A 144 3.57 -8.89 -3.18
C ASP A 144 4.12 -8.25 -4.46
N TYR A 145 4.12 -9.00 -5.57
CA TYR A 145 4.48 -8.47 -6.89
C TYR A 145 3.54 -7.34 -7.32
N LEU A 146 2.23 -7.58 -7.28
CA LEU A 146 1.22 -6.57 -7.64
C LEU A 146 1.22 -5.40 -6.66
N TRP A 147 1.45 -5.67 -5.38
CA TRP A 147 1.59 -4.65 -4.36
C TRP A 147 2.78 -3.73 -4.65
N LEU A 148 3.94 -4.29 -4.99
CA LEU A 148 5.14 -3.50 -5.31
C LEU A 148 4.92 -2.68 -6.57
N LEU A 149 4.38 -3.30 -7.62
CA LEU A 149 4.04 -2.64 -8.88
C LEU A 149 3.12 -1.44 -8.62
N SER A 150 2.02 -1.66 -7.91
CA SER A 150 1.08 -0.59 -7.55
C SER A 150 1.75 0.52 -6.74
N MET A 151 2.67 0.18 -5.83
CA MET A 151 3.37 1.15 -4.99
C MET A 151 4.32 2.02 -5.82
N LEU A 152 5.02 1.41 -6.78
CA LEU A 152 5.93 2.09 -7.68
C LEU A 152 5.23 2.88 -8.78
N MET A 153 4.04 2.49 -9.22
CA MET A 153 3.24 3.30 -10.15
C MET A 153 2.49 4.45 -9.46
N THR A 154 2.11 4.27 -8.19
CA THR A 154 1.34 5.26 -7.43
C THR A 154 2.18 5.82 -6.29
N SER A 155 1.79 5.57 -5.04
CA SER A 155 2.53 5.93 -3.85
C SER A 155 2.33 4.88 -2.74
N PRO A 156 3.31 4.75 -1.83
CA PRO A 156 3.19 3.90 -0.64
C PRO A 156 1.89 4.12 0.16
N LEU A 157 1.43 5.36 0.30
CA LEU A 157 0.20 5.69 1.02
C LEU A 157 -1.07 5.19 0.32
N VAL A 158 -1.18 5.39 -0.99
CA VAL A 158 -2.36 4.93 -1.77
C VAL A 158 -2.50 3.42 -1.66
N VAL A 159 -1.38 2.68 -1.79
CA VAL A 159 -1.38 1.22 -1.67
C VAL A 159 -1.72 0.76 -0.27
N THR A 160 -1.19 1.41 0.77
CA THR A 160 -1.49 1.04 2.16
C THR A 160 -2.98 1.21 2.50
N LEU A 161 -3.61 2.26 1.98
CA LEU A 161 -5.06 2.45 2.11
C LEU A 161 -5.85 1.47 1.21
N GLY A 162 -5.30 1.10 0.05
CA GLY A 162 -5.83 0.03 -0.80
C GLY A 162 -5.87 -1.33 -0.10
N ILE A 163 -4.83 -1.70 0.64
CA ILE A 163 -4.82 -2.91 1.47
C ILE A 163 -5.93 -2.84 2.52
N SER A 164 -6.23 -1.67 3.07
CA SER A 164 -7.30 -1.53 4.07
C SER A 164 -8.69 -1.81 3.49
N LEU A 165 -8.88 -1.69 2.17
CA LEU A 165 -10.13 -2.05 1.48
C LEU A 165 -10.44 -3.55 1.54
N THR A 166 -9.47 -4.39 1.91
CA THR A 166 -9.71 -5.81 2.21
C THR A 166 -10.72 -6.00 3.36
N ILE A 167 -10.81 -5.05 4.30
CA ILE A 167 -11.73 -5.12 5.44
C ILE A 167 -13.22 -5.05 5.00
N PRO A 168 -13.68 -4.02 4.27
CA PRO A 168 -15.04 -3.99 3.75
C PRO A 168 -15.31 -5.10 2.73
N LEU A 169 -14.30 -5.52 1.96
CA LEU A 169 -14.46 -6.62 1.01
C LEU A 169 -14.65 -7.98 1.73
N ALA A 170 -13.91 -8.21 2.81
CA ALA A 170 -14.07 -9.38 3.67
C ALA A 170 -15.45 -9.40 4.32
N LEU A 171 -15.95 -8.25 4.80
CA LEU A 171 -17.31 -8.12 5.32
C LEU A 171 -18.36 -8.54 4.30
N PHE A 172 -18.22 -8.07 3.06
CA PHE A 172 -19.13 -8.42 1.98
C PHE A 172 -19.10 -9.93 1.70
N GLY A 173 -17.90 -10.53 1.69
CA GLY A 173 -17.72 -11.98 1.60
C GLY A 173 -18.39 -12.74 2.74
N ASP A 174 -18.23 -12.28 3.98
CA ASP A 174 -18.83 -12.92 5.15
C ASP A 174 -20.36 -12.87 5.13
N ILE A 175 -20.96 -11.77 4.64
CA ILE A 175 -22.42 -11.68 4.47
C ILE A 175 -22.91 -12.68 3.42
N ILE A 176 -22.23 -12.78 2.27
CA ILE A 176 -22.66 -13.65 1.16
C ILE A 176 -22.44 -15.13 1.49
N PHE A 177 -21.23 -15.49 1.89
CA PHE A 177 -20.83 -16.89 2.02
C PHE A 177 -21.14 -17.48 3.39
N LYS A 178 -21.01 -16.69 4.46
CA LYS A 178 -21.20 -17.17 5.83
C LYS A 178 -22.57 -16.80 6.42
N GLN A 179 -23.35 -15.95 5.73
CA GLN A 179 -24.67 -15.47 6.20
C GLN A 179 -24.61 -14.85 7.61
N ILE A 180 -23.45 -14.26 7.97
CA ILE A 180 -23.26 -13.62 9.27
C ILE A 180 -23.86 -12.22 9.19
N MET A 181 -24.72 -11.89 10.16
CA MET A 181 -25.21 -10.52 10.36
C MET A 181 -24.11 -9.69 11.02
N PRO A 182 -23.49 -8.72 10.32
CA PRO A 182 -22.46 -7.89 10.93
C PRO A 182 -23.10 -6.89 11.90
N ASN A 183 -22.36 -6.56 12.95
CA ASN A 183 -22.77 -5.52 13.88
C ASN A 183 -22.80 -4.17 13.15
N VAL A 184 -23.76 -3.30 13.47
CA VAL A 184 -23.85 -1.93 12.96
C VAL A 184 -22.52 -1.18 13.15
N GLN A 185 -21.83 -1.41 14.27
CA GLN A 185 -20.50 -0.82 14.53
C GLN A 185 -19.46 -1.25 13.50
N TYR A 186 -19.44 -2.54 13.12
CA TYR A 186 -18.56 -3.06 12.08
C TYR A 186 -18.85 -2.39 10.73
N VAL A 187 -20.14 -2.28 10.37
CA VAL A 187 -20.57 -1.67 9.10
C VAL A 187 -20.15 -0.20 9.01
N ILE A 188 -20.34 0.57 10.09
CA ILE A 188 -19.91 1.98 10.14
C ILE A 188 -18.38 2.09 9.96
N GLY A 189 -17.61 1.24 10.62
CA GLY A 189 -16.16 1.21 10.47
C GLY A 189 -15.71 0.89 9.04
N ALA A 190 -16.36 -0.09 8.41
CA ALA A 190 -16.12 -0.45 7.01
C ALA A 190 -16.43 0.72 6.05
N VAL A 191 -17.50 1.48 6.29
CA VAL A 191 -17.83 2.69 5.51
C VAL A 191 -16.75 3.77 5.65
N PHE A 192 -16.22 4.00 6.86
CA PHE A 192 -15.13 4.96 7.06
C PHE A 192 -13.85 4.56 6.31
N VAL A 193 -13.52 3.27 6.26
CA VAL A 193 -12.39 2.78 5.46
C VAL A 193 -12.60 3.07 3.96
N ILE A 194 -13.81 2.84 3.44
CA ILE A 194 -14.16 3.16 2.04
C ILE A 194 -14.02 4.66 1.75
N ILE A 195 -14.53 5.52 2.64
CA ILE A 195 -14.43 6.98 2.50
C ILE A 195 -12.96 7.41 2.45
N GLY A 196 -12.13 6.92 3.37
CA GLY A 196 -10.70 7.22 3.39
C GLY A 196 -9.99 6.79 2.11
N PHE A 197 -10.31 5.59 1.60
CA PHE A 197 -9.75 5.08 0.35
C PHE A 197 -10.13 5.93 -0.87
N ILE A 198 -11.42 6.26 -1.03
CA ILE A 198 -11.90 7.08 -2.17
C ILE A 198 -11.27 8.47 -2.12
N SER A 199 -11.23 9.09 -0.93
CA SER A 199 -10.69 10.43 -0.75
C SER A 199 -9.21 10.54 -1.15
N VAL A 200 -8.39 9.55 -0.76
CA VAL A 200 -6.98 9.52 -1.17
C VAL A 200 -6.82 9.21 -2.65
N ASN A 201 -7.58 8.27 -3.21
CA ASN A 201 -7.50 7.97 -4.64
C ASN A 201 -7.86 9.18 -5.50
N MET A 202 -8.91 9.93 -5.15
CA MET A 202 -9.27 11.15 -5.85
C MET A 202 -8.17 12.21 -5.79
N THR A 203 -7.46 12.30 -4.66
CA THR A 203 -6.34 13.24 -4.51
C THR A 203 -5.14 12.80 -5.34
N ALA A 204 -4.81 11.51 -5.34
CA ALA A 204 -3.72 10.96 -6.14
C ALA A 204 -3.97 11.12 -7.65
N LEU A 205 -5.21 10.91 -8.10
CA LEU A 205 -5.59 11.13 -9.50
C LEU A 205 -5.42 12.59 -9.93
N ARG A 206 -5.81 13.54 -9.07
CA ARG A 206 -5.62 14.98 -9.35
C ARG A 206 -4.15 15.35 -9.46
N GLU A 207 -3.31 14.86 -8.54
CA GLU A 207 -1.86 15.12 -8.57
C GLU A 207 -1.20 14.58 -9.85
N HIS A 208 -1.65 13.42 -10.34
CA HIS A 208 -1.16 12.85 -11.60
C HIS A 208 -1.65 13.61 -12.84
N SER A 209 -2.90 14.11 -12.84
CA SER A 209 -3.41 14.99 -13.89
C SER A 209 -2.63 16.30 -13.97
N ASP A 210 -2.30 16.91 -12.84
CA ASP A 210 -1.58 18.18 -12.77
C ASP A 210 -0.11 18.07 -13.26
N GLU A 211 0.49 16.88 -13.20
CA GLU A 211 1.86 16.62 -13.70
C GLU A 211 1.90 16.26 -15.20
N SER A 212 0.76 15.95 -15.82
CA SER A 212 0.66 15.68 -17.25
C SER A 212 0.43 17.03 -17.97
N PRO A 213 1.33 17.52 -18.83
CA PRO A 213 1.02 18.68 -19.66
C PRO A 213 -0.19 18.33 -20.51
N ASP A 214 -1.20 19.21 -20.55
CA ASP A 214 -2.34 19.05 -21.46
C ASP A 214 -1.83 18.62 -22.84
N PRO A 215 -2.45 17.62 -23.50
CA PRO A 215 -2.11 17.32 -24.88
C PRO A 215 -2.31 18.62 -25.65
N VAL A 216 -1.22 19.13 -26.23
CA VAL A 216 -1.27 20.27 -27.16
C VAL A 216 -2.40 19.95 -28.13
N ASP A 217 -3.46 20.76 -28.10
CA ASP A 217 -4.62 20.57 -28.96
C ASP A 217 -4.16 20.77 -30.41
N GLU A 218 -3.80 19.66 -31.06
CA GLU A 218 -3.36 19.60 -32.45
C GLU A 218 -4.50 19.90 -33.44
N ARG A 219 -5.66 20.38 -32.95
CA ARG A 219 -6.85 20.72 -33.75
C ARG A 219 -7.18 22.21 -33.80
N ASP A 220 -6.22 23.12 -33.64
CA ASP A 220 -6.42 24.53 -34.02
C ASP A 220 -5.53 24.95 -35.22
N PRO A 221 -5.97 24.71 -36.47
CA PRO A 221 -5.27 25.21 -37.64
C PRO A 221 -5.72 26.64 -37.97
N LEU A 222 -5.49 27.63 -37.10
CA LEU A 222 -5.79 29.04 -37.44
C LEU A 222 -4.75 30.09 -36.95
N ILE A 223 -3.73 30.30 -37.79
CA ILE A 223 -3.10 31.59 -38.20
C ILE A 223 -2.64 32.61 -37.13
N PRO A 224 -1.34 32.98 -37.11
CA PRO A 224 -0.93 34.37 -36.96
C PRO A 224 -0.65 34.97 -38.36
N ASN A 225 -1.47 35.94 -38.77
CA ASN A 225 -1.26 36.74 -39.97
C ASN A 225 0.06 37.51 -39.83
N ASN A 226 1.18 36.92 -40.24
CA ASN A 226 2.39 37.68 -40.46
C ASN A 226 2.46 38.01 -41.96
N PRO A 227 2.37 39.30 -42.37
CA PRO A 227 2.58 39.63 -43.77
C PRO A 227 4.00 39.21 -44.18
N PRO A 228 4.20 38.78 -45.44
CA PRO A 228 5.52 38.40 -45.92
C PRO A 228 6.50 39.57 -45.78
N PRO A 229 7.78 39.31 -45.48
CA PRO A 229 8.77 40.36 -45.29
C PRO A 229 8.88 41.22 -46.55
N THR A 230 8.68 42.53 -46.39
CA THR A 230 8.90 43.52 -47.43
C THR A 230 10.39 43.54 -47.79
N ILE A 231 10.71 43.08 -49.00
CA ILE A 231 12.05 43.18 -49.58
C ILE A 231 12.35 44.68 -49.78
N PRO A 232 13.45 45.23 -49.24
CA PRO A 232 13.86 46.59 -49.54
C PRO A 232 14.19 46.70 -51.02
N SER A 233 13.52 47.59 -51.75
CA SER A 233 13.92 47.93 -53.12
C SER A 233 15.34 48.47 -53.12
N LEU A 234 16.23 47.86 -53.91
CA LEU A 234 17.54 48.41 -54.18
C LEU A 234 17.37 49.81 -54.78
N ASN A 235 17.91 50.81 -54.09
CA ASN A 235 18.06 52.16 -54.59
C ASN A 235 19.08 52.14 -55.76
N PRO A 236 18.71 52.56 -56.99
CA PRO A 236 19.63 52.54 -58.13
C PRO A 236 20.75 53.61 -58.11
N ASN A 237 20.85 54.47 -57.08
CA ASN A 237 21.67 55.68 -57.14
C ASN A 237 22.79 55.79 -56.09
N THR A 238 23.42 54.68 -55.69
CA THR A 238 24.69 54.73 -54.95
C THR A 238 25.82 54.29 -55.87
N ILE A 239 26.52 55.29 -56.40
CA ILE A 239 27.79 55.22 -57.15
C ILE A 239 28.91 54.86 -56.18
#